data_AF-A0A0Q5J5H7-F1
#
_entry.id   AF-A0A0Q5J5H7-F1
#
_cell.length_a   1.000
_cell.length_b   1.000
_cell.length_c   1.000
_cell.angle_alpha   90.00
_cell.angle_beta   90.00
_cell.angle_gamma   90.00
#
_symmetry.space_group_name_H-M   'P 1'
#
loop_
_entity.id
_entity.type
_entity.pdbx_description
1 polymer ?
#
loop_
_entity_poly.entity_id
_entity_poly.type
_entity_poly.pdbx_seq_one_letter_code
_entity_poly.pdbx_strand_id
1 'polypeptide(L)'
;MLSQEASAVVASFSQQPGVTREHLDNFNRVLNDSPELTRQINEAVQKKVLKGFAPLSDPHAGGIYDPRDQEIHLPLAALANDSNGKHAAAGDLTLQPQNYLN
;
A
#
# COMPACT_ATOMS: atom_id res chain seq x y z
N MET A 1 -0.11 -9.86 -11.17
CA MET A 1 -0.78 -10.71 -10.18
C MET A 1 0.09 -10.82 -8.94
N LEU A 2 -0.49 -10.75 -7.74
CA LEU A 2 0.24 -10.88 -6.48
C LEU A 2 0.67 -12.34 -6.24
N SER A 3 1.86 -12.52 -5.66
CA SER A 3 2.31 -13.81 -5.14
C SER A 3 1.47 -14.22 -3.92
N GLN A 4 1.45 -15.51 -3.59
CA GLN A 4 0.68 -16.02 -2.44
C GLN A 4 1.07 -15.36 -1.11
N GLU A 5 2.36 -15.11 -0.91
CA GLU A 5 2.88 -14.39 0.26
C GLU A 5 2.42 -12.92 0.25
N ALA A 6 2.50 -12.25 -0.90
CA ALA A 6 2.08 -10.86 -1.04
C ALA A 6 0.58 -10.69 -0.80
N SER A 7 -0.25 -11.61 -1.30
CA SER A 7 -1.69 -11.64 -1.02
C SER A 7 -1.98 -11.78 0.48
N ALA A 8 -1.17 -12.54 1.23
CA ALA A 8 -1.33 -12.66 2.69
C ALA A 8 -0.95 -11.36 3.42
N VAL A 9 0.11 -10.69 2.97
CA VAL A 9 0.53 -9.38 3.50
C VAL A 9 -0.53 -8.32 3.21
N VAL A 10 -1.07 -8.28 1.98
CA VAL A 10 -2.20 -7.40 1.62
C VAL A 10 -3.44 -7.74 2.45
N ALA A 11 -3.76 -9.01 2.65
CA ALA A 11 -4.89 -9.41 3.49
C ALA A 11 -4.72 -8.97 4.96
N SER A 12 -3.48 -8.94 5.47
CA SER A 12 -3.17 -8.45 6.82
C SER A 12 -3.49 -6.96 6.98
N PHE A 13 -3.50 -6.18 5.89
CA PHE A 13 -3.95 -4.79 5.91
C PHE A 13 -5.41 -4.67 6.39
N SER A 14 -6.29 -5.61 5.98
CA SER A 14 -7.70 -5.60 6.42
C SER A 14 -7.88 -5.82 7.92
N GLN A 15 -6.84 -6.28 8.62
CA GLN A 15 -6.85 -6.50 10.06
C GLN A 15 -6.40 -5.26 10.85
N GLN A 16 -5.91 -4.22 10.16
CA GLN A 16 -5.45 -3.01 10.79
C GLN A 16 -6.63 -2.14 11.26
N PRO A 17 -6.48 -1.43 12.40
CA PRO A 17 -7.52 -0.55 12.92
C PRO A 17 -7.83 0.58 11.93
N GLY A 18 -9.10 0.72 11.55
CA GLY A 18 -9.55 1.74 10.59
C GLY A 18 -9.51 1.31 9.11
N VAL A 19 -8.98 0.12 8.80
CA VAL A 19 -9.06 -0.44 7.45
C VAL A 19 -10.41 -1.13 7.26
N THR A 20 -11.14 -0.75 6.21
CA THR A 20 -12.40 -1.37 5.81
C THR A 20 -12.18 -2.25 4.58
N ARG A 21 -13.16 -3.10 4.25
CA ARG A 21 -13.12 -3.88 3.00
C ARG A 21 -13.04 -2.99 1.75
N GLU A 22 -13.63 -1.80 1.78
CA GLU A 22 -13.57 -0.86 0.67
C GLU A 22 -12.14 -0.40 0.39
N HIS A 23 -11.34 -0.11 1.43
CA HIS A 23 -9.92 0.19 1.27
C HIS A 23 -9.16 -0.97 0.63
N LEU A 24 -9.49 -2.22 0.98
CA LEU A 24 -8.86 -3.40 0.41
C LEU A 24 -9.27 -3.64 -1.06
N ASP A 25 -10.54 -3.41 -1.41
CA ASP A 25 -11.03 -3.52 -2.80
C ASP A 25 -10.36 -2.47 -3.68
N ASN A 26 -10.32 -1.22 -3.21
CA ASN A 26 -9.65 -0.13 -3.91
C ASN A 26 -8.16 -0.41 -4.05
N PHE A 27 -7.48 -0.86 -2.99
CA PHE A 27 -6.08 -1.22 -3.08
C PHE A 27 -5.84 -2.35 -4.09
N ASN A 28 -6.65 -3.42 -4.07
CA ASN A 28 -6.58 -4.48 -5.08
C ASN A 28 -6.83 -3.95 -6.50
N ARG A 29 -7.73 -2.99 -6.69
CA ARG A 29 -7.92 -2.35 -8.01
C ARG A 29 -6.67 -1.60 -8.45
N VAL A 30 -6.06 -0.81 -7.57
CA VAL A 30 -4.82 -0.09 -7.88
C VAL A 30 -3.69 -1.07 -8.25
N LEU A 31 -3.60 -2.19 -7.56
CA LEU A 31 -2.63 -3.24 -7.88
C LEU A 31 -2.90 -3.91 -9.24
N ASN A 32 -4.17 -4.14 -9.58
CA ASN A 32 -4.55 -4.66 -10.89
C ASN A 32 -4.31 -3.64 -12.01
N ASP A 33 -4.54 -2.36 -11.74
CA ASP A 33 -4.31 -1.25 -12.68
C ASP A 33 -2.82 -1.01 -12.91
N SER A 34 -1.98 -1.27 -11.90
CA SER A 34 -0.54 -1.00 -11.93
C SER A 34 0.32 -2.25 -11.74
N PRO A 35 0.77 -2.87 -12.85
CA PRO A 35 1.64 -4.05 -12.79
C PRO A 35 2.99 -3.76 -12.13
N GLU A 36 3.50 -2.52 -12.22
CA GLU A 36 4.73 -2.11 -11.53
C GLU A 36 4.57 -2.13 -10.00
N LEU A 37 3.46 -1.62 -9.47
CA LEU A 37 3.21 -1.63 -8.02
C LEU A 37 3.06 -3.08 -7.51
N THR A 38 2.34 -3.92 -8.26
CA THR A 38 2.26 -5.36 -7.96
C THR A 38 3.65 -6.01 -7.94
N ARG A 39 4.52 -5.68 -8.92
CA ARG A 39 5.89 -6.22 -8.97
C ARG A 39 6.71 -5.77 -7.77
N GLN A 40 6.62 -4.50 -7.38
CA GLN A 40 7.33 -3.94 -6.22
C GLN A 40 6.90 -4.62 -4.91
N ILE A 41 5.60 -4.83 -4.69
CA ILE A 41 5.11 -5.54 -3.50
C ILE A 41 5.60 -6.98 -3.48
N ASN A 42 5.49 -7.70 -4.61
CA ASN A 42 5.99 -9.06 -4.70
C ASN A 42 7.50 -9.13 -4.40
N GLU A 43 8.30 -8.21 -4.94
CA GLU A 43 9.73 -8.14 -4.63
C GLU A 43 10.00 -7.81 -3.16
N ALA A 44 9.26 -6.88 -2.57
CA ALA A 44 9.45 -6.45 -1.19
C ALA A 44 9.11 -7.58 -0.19
N VAL A 45 8.05 -8.34 -0.47
CA VAL A 45 7.68 -9.52 0.32
C VAL A 45 8.70 -10.65 0.13
N GLN A 46 9.14 -10.92 -1.10
CA GLN A 46 10.18 -11.92 -1.37
C GLN A 46 11.52 -11.59 -0.69
N LYS A 47 11.90 -10.31 -0.65
CA LYS A 47 13.08 -9.82 0.06
C LYS A 47 12.90 -9.80 1.58
N LYS A 48 11.72 -10.15 2.11
CA LYS A 48 11.34 -10.06 3.53
C LYS A 48 11.54 -8.66 4.12
N VAL A 49 11.46 -7.64 3.27
CA VAL A 49 11.51 -6.22 3.66
C VAL A 49 10.12 -5.61 3.78
N LEU A 50 9.08 -6.33 3.35
CA LEU A 50 7.69 -5.97 3.56
C LEU A 50 6.97 -7.10 4.29
N LYS A 51 6.56 -6.82 5.52
CA LYS A 51 5.83 -7.74 6.40
C LYS A 51 4.35 -7.38 6.52
N GLY A 52 4.01 -6.12 6.31
CA GLY A 52 2.67 -5.62 6.55
C GLY A 52 2.38 -4.33 5.80
N PHE A 53 1.12 -3.91 5.91
CA PHE A 53 0.69 -2.58 5.53
C PHE A 53 0.02 -1.96 6.75
N ALA A 54 0.26 -0.66 6.94
CA ALA A 54 -0.35 0.10 8.01
C ALA A 54 -1.18 1.26 7.43
N PRO A 55 -2.29 1.64 8.08
CA PRO A 55 -3.02 2.84 7.69
C PRO A 55 -2.22 4.08 8.06
N LEU A 56 -2.12 5.01 7.12
CA LEU A 56 -1.59 6.35 7.36
C LEU A 56 -2.77 7.33 7.51
N SER A 57 -2.78 8.08 8.60
CA SER A 57 -3.80 9.10 8.85
C SER A 57 -3.53 10.39 8.08
N ASP A 58 -2.29 10.60 7.62
CA ASP A 58 -1.94 11.76 6.80
C ASP A 58 -2.47 11.57 5.37
N PRO A 59 -3.35 12.48 4.88
CA PRO A 59 -3.97 12.36 3.56
C PRO A 59 -3.11 12.90 2.41
N HIS A 60 -1.97 13.54 2.68
CA HIS A 60 -1.12 14.17 1.67
C HIS A 60 0.12 13.33 1.31
N ALA A 61 0.40 12.29 2.08
CA ALA A 61 1.52 11.40 1.83
C ALA A 61 1.15 10.33 0.79
N GLY A 62 1.92 10.23 -0.31
CA GLY A 62 1.75 9.22 -1.37
C GLY A 62 2.11 7.77 -0.98
N GLY A 63 2.08 7.45 0.31
CA GLY A 63 2.56 6.20 0.86
C GLY A 63 4.00 6.28 1.36
N ILE A 64 4.22 5.84 2.59
CA ILE A 64 5.52 5.89 3.26
C ILE A 64 5.95 4.46 3.56
N TYR A 65 7.18 4.10 3.21
CA TYR A 65 7.76 2.84 3.66
C TYR A 65 8.44 3.05 5.01
N ASP A 66 8.03 2.29 6.02
CA ASP A 66 8.71 2.24 7.32
C ASP A 66 9.67 1.04 7.34
N PRO A 67 11.00 1.27 7.36
CA PRO A 67 11.98 0.20 7.40
C PRO A 67 12.14 -0.44 8.79
N ARG A 68 11.62 0.17 9.85
CA ARG A 68 11.77 -0.31 11.23
C ARG A 68 10.80 -1.46 11.50
N ASP A 69 9.54 -1.27 11.13
CA ASP A 69 8.47 -2.25 11.22
C ASP A 69 8.33 -3.06 9.92
N GLN A 70 9.01 -2.62 8.84
CA GLN A 70 9.01 -3.24 7.53
C GLN A 70 7.61 -3.22 6.91
N GLU A 71 6.95 -2.08 7.01
CA GLU A 71 5.55 -1.89 6.61
C GLU A 71 5.42 -0.73 5.63
N ILE A 72 4.45 -0.82 4.73
CA ILE A 72 4.06 0.32 3.90
C ILE A 72 2.84 0.97 4.54
N HIS A 73 3.01 2.23 4.91
CA HIS A 73 1.97 3.08 5.45
C HIS A 73 1.24 3.74 4.30
N LEU A 74 -0.03 3.37 4.08
CA LEU A 74 -0.84 3.89 2.99
C LEU A 74 -1.89 4.87 3.52
N PRO A 75 -1.99 6.09 2.95
CA PRO A 75 -3.04 7.03 3.32
C PRO A 75 -4.42 6.39 3.10
N LEU A 76 -5.19 6.26 4.17
CA LEU A 76 -6.57 5.78 4.05
C LEU A 76 -7.40 6.72 3.17
N ALA A 77 -7.09 8.02 3.17
CA ALA A 77 -7.74 9.01 2.33
C ALA A 77 -7.45 8.87 0.82
N ALA A 78 -6.32 8.26 0.43
CA ALA A 78 -6.08 7.97 -0.99
C ALA A 78 -6.73 6.63 -1.38
N LEU A 79 -6.75 5.66 -0.48
CA LEU A 79 -7.46 4.39 -0.71
C LEU A 79 -8.98 4.55 -0.59
N ALA A 80 -9.45 5.55 0.13
CA ALA A 80 -10.82 6.01 0.15
C ALA A 80 -11.05 6.95 -1.03
N ASN A 81 -12.22 6.84 -1.64
CA ASN A 81 -12.64 7.67 -2.77
C ASN A 81 -12.43 9.16 -2.43
N ASP A 82 -11.67 9.90 -3.24
CA ASP A 82 -11.82 11.36 -3.20
C ASP A 82 -13.28 11.65 -3.56
N SER A 83 -13.89 12.66 -2.95
CA SER A 83 -15.31 12.96 -3.12
C SER A 83 -15.69 13.35 -4.58
N ASN A 84 -14.75 13.30 -5.54
CA ASN A 84 -14.97 13.48 -6.98
C ASN A 84 -14.81 12.22 -7.84
N GLY A 85 -14.66 11.02 -7.25
CA GLY A 85 -14.60 9.77 -8.03
C GLY A 85 -13.30 9.56 -8.81
N LYS A 86 -12.23 10.29 -8.47
CA LYS A 86 -10.87 10.01 -8.92
C LYS A 86 -10.32 8.95 -7.98
N HIS A 87 -10.35 7.70 -8.42
CA HIS A 87 -9.67 6.62 -7.70
C HIS A 87 -8.18 7.01 -7.53
N ALA A 88 -7.56 6.72 -6.38
CA ALA A 88 -6.11 6.87 -6.25
C ALA A 88 -5.45 6.10 -7.40
N ALA A 89 -4.83 6.84 -8.31
CA ALA A 89 -3.97 6.22 -9.30
C ALA A 89 -2.73 5.70 -8.58
N ALA A 90 -2.13 4.61 -9.05
CA ALA A 90 -0.85 4.17 -8.47
C ALA A 90 0.26 5.23 -8.59
N GLY A 91 0.10 6.22 -9.48
CA GLY A 91 0.99 7.39 -9.55
C GLY A 91 0.87 8.32 -8.32
N ASP A 92 -0.27 8.32 -7.64
CA ASP A 92 -0.47 9.03 -6.37
C ASP A 92 0.10 8.24 -5.19
N LEU A 93 0.05 6.90 -5.26
CA LEU A 93 0.78 5.98 -4.38
C LEU A 93 2.26 5.85 -4.78
N THR A 94 2.93 6.96 -5.00
CA THR A 94 4.38 6.94 -5.16
C THR A 94 5.03 6.71 -3.81
N LEU A 95 5.49 5.48 -3.58
CA LEU A 95 6.32 5.13 -2.42
C LEU A 95 7.54 6.04 -2.44
N GLN A 96 7.52 7.08 -1.61
CA GLN A 96 8.65 7.99 -1.51
C GLN A 96 9.80 7.20 -0.89
N PRO A 97 10.94 7.03 -1.58
CA PRO A 97 12.11 6.45 -0.94
C PRO A 97 12.63 7.46 0.09
N GLN A 98 12.15 7.38 1.33
CA GLN A 98 12.82 8.08 2.43
C GLN A 98 14.20 7.43 2.60
N ASN A 99 15.20 8.15 2.08
CA ASN A 99 16.63 8.06 2.38
C ASN A 99 17.10 6.75 3.03
N TYR A 100 17.61 5.84 2.21
CA TYR A 100 18.36 4.65 2.64
C TYR A 100 19.73 4.95 3.27
N LEU A 101 20.03 6.19 3.68
CA LEU A 101 21.34 6.58 4.20
C LEU A 101 21.20 7.75 5.19
N ASN A 102 21.16 7.44 6.48
CA ASN A 102 21.99 8.10 7.50
C ASN A 102 22.22 7.12 8.66
#